data_AF-A0A496NBR3-F1
#
_entry.id   AF-A0A496NBR3-F1
#
_cell.length_a   1.000
_cell.length_b   1.000
_cell.length_c   1.000
_cell.angle_alpha   90.00
_cell.angle_beta   90.00
_cell.angle_gamma   90.00
#
_symmetry.space_group_name_H-M   'P 1'
#
loop_
_entity.id
_entity.type
_entity.pdbx_description
1 polymer ?
#
loop_
_entity_poly.entity_id
_entity_poly.type
_entity_poly.pdbx_seq_one_letter_code
_entity_poly.pdbx_strand_id
1 'polypeptide(L)' 'MKIHLIYSKTTLEFNNETSLLDHLEKNNIHHEYQCRSGYCGSCRV' A
#
# COMPACT_ATOMS: atom_id res chain seq x y z
N MET A 1 3.54 12.27 -4.34
CA MET A 1 2.64 12.36 -3.15
C MET A 1 3.30 11.64 -1.98
N LYS A 2 2.93 11.99 -0.73
CA LYS A 2 3.47 11.34 0.47
C LYS A 2 2.39 10.51 1.11
N ILE A 3 2.72 9.27 1.49
CA ILE A 3 1.82 8.37 2.21
C ILE A 3 2.32 8.27 3.64
N HIS A 4 1.42 8.43 4.61
CA HIS A 4 1.73 8.31 6.02
C HIS A 4 1.17 7.00 6.56
N LEU A 5 2.06 6.12 7.02
CA LEU A 5 1.71 4.85 7.64
C LEU A 5 1.59 5.07 9.14
N ILE A 6 0.35 5.24 9.62
CA ILE A 6 0.06 5.63 11.01
C ILE A 6 0.59 4.62 12.04
N TYR A 7 0.50 3.32 11.75
CA TYR A 7 0.91 2.27 12.67
C TYR A 7 2.44 2.12 12.78
N SER A 8 3.16 2.28 11.67
CA SER A 8 4.62 2.21 11.64
C SER A 8 5.29 3.58 11.78
N LYS A 9 4.52 4.66 11.93
CA LYS A 9 4.98 6.06 11.99
C LYS A 9 5.99 6.43 10.90
N THR A 10 5.82 5.82 9.72
CA THR A 10 6.73 5.96 8.59
C THR A 10 6.06 6.76 7.48
N THR A 11 6.83 7.55 6.74
CA THR A 11 6.34 8.29 5.57
C THR A 11 7.09 7.83 4.34
N LEU A 12 6.35 7.53 3.26
CA LEU A 12 6.90 7.09 1.98
C LEU A 12 6.57 8.09 0.87
N GLU A 13 7.50 8.25 -0.06
CA GLU A 13 7.25 8.99 -1.29
C GLU A 13 6.67 8.06 -2.36
N PHE A 14 5.50 8.42 -2.85
CA PHE A 14 4.77 7.64 -3.84
C PHE A 14 4.43 8.51 -5.03
N ASN A 15 4.68 8.00 -6.22
CA ASN A 15 4.57 8.75 -7.48
C ASN A 15 3.34 8.34 -8.31
N ASN A 16 2.46 7.48 -7.79
CA ASN A 16 1.25 6.98 -8.48
C ASN A 16 1.53 6.20 -9.79
N GLU A 17 2.77 5.80 -10.06
CA GLU A 17 3.13 5.01 -11.25
C GLU A 17 2.73 3.52 -11.12
N THR A 18 2.55 3.05 -9.89
CA THR A 18 2.14 1.68 -9.54
C THR A 18 1.00 1.72 -8.53
N SER A 19 0.35 0.59 -8.26
CA SER A 19 -0.66 0.56 -7.20
C SER A 19 -0.01 0.83 -5.83
N LEU A 20 -0.77 1.42 -4.90
CA LEU A 20 -0.30 1.65 -3.54
C LEU A 20 0.17 0.34 -2.89
N LEU A 21 -0.56 -0.76 -3.13
CA LEU A 21 -0.22 -2.09 -2.63
C LEU A 21 1.15 -2.55 -3.11
N ASP A 22 1.43 -2.45 -4.41
CA ASP A 22 2.73 -2.86 -4.98
C ASP A 22 3.87 -1.99 -4.45
N HIS A 23 3.61 -0.70 -4.24
CA HIS A 23 4.60 0.22 -3.69
C HIS A 23 4.92 -0.10 -2.22
N LEU A 24 3.94 -0.49 -1.41
CA LEU A 24 4.16 -0.94 -0.03
C LEU A 24 4.99 -2.23 0.00
N GLU A 25 4.68 -3.21 -0.85
CA GLU A 25 5.42 -4.47 -0.92
C GLU A 25 6.89 -4.26 -1.32
N LYS A 26 7.16 -3.38 -2.31
CA LYS A 26 8.54 -3.02 -2.70
C LYS A 26 9.35 -2.40 -1.56
N ASN A 27 8.69 -1.74 -0.62
CA ASN A 27 9.30 -1.19 0.59
C ASN A 27 9.32 -2.19 1.76
N ASN A 28 9.10 -3.49 1.50
CA ASN A 28 9.00 -4.57 2.49
C ASN A 28 7.90 -4.34 3.54
N ILE A 29 6.85 -3.59 3.19
CA ILE A 29 5.70 -3.36 4.05
C ILE A 29 4.56 -4.25 3.57
N HIS A 30 4.31 -5.32 4.33
CA HIS A 30 3.23 -6.24 4.05
C HIS A 30 1.90 -5.66 4.57
N HIS A 31 1.00 -5.33 3.64
CA HIS A 31 -0.39 -5.01 3.93
C HIS A 31 -1.26 -6.21 3.57
N GLU A 32 -2.39 -6.40 4.24
CA GLU A 32 -3.29 -7.50 3.94
C GLU A 32 -3.95 -7.32 2.57
N TYR A 33 -3.94 -8.37 1.74
CA TYR A 33 -4.64 -8.40 0.46
C TYR A 33 -4.92 -9.84 0.04
N GLN A 34 -5.84 -10.02 -0.91
CA GLN A 34 -6.16 -11.33 -1.46
C GLN A 34 -6.20 -11.34 -2.99
N CYS A 35 -7.09 -10.57 -3.60
CA CYS A 35 -7.44 -10.74 -5.00
C CYS A 35 -6.60 -9.90 -5.99
N ARG A 36 -5.97 -8.79 -5.56
CA ARG A 36 -5.33 -7.76 -6.41
C ARG A 36 -6.19 -7.13 -7.53
N SER A 37 -7.40 -7.62 -7.76
CA SER A 37 -8.33 -7.15 -8.80
C SER A 37 -9.41 -6.21 -8.27
N GLY A 38 -9.37 -5.83 -6.99
CA GLY A 38 -10.25 -4.80 -6.41
C GLY A 38 -11.67 -5.23 -6.02
N TYR A 39 -12.06 -6.49 -6.20
CA TYR A 39 -13.43 -6.96 -5.88
C TYR A 39 -13.60 -7.58 -4.49
N CYS A 40 -12.51 -8.04 -3.85
CA CYS A 40 -12.57 -8.72 -2.55
C CYS A 40 -12.59 -7.77 -1.34
N GLY A 41 -12.12 -6.53 -1.50
CA GLY A 41 -12.08 -5.53 -0.43
C GLY A 41 -11.06 -5.78 0.69
N SER A 42 -10.25 -6.83 0.62
CA SER A 42 -9.30 -7.19 1.68
C SER A 42 -8.21 -6.15 1.94
N CYS A 43 -7.81 -5.37 0.93
CA CYS A 43 -6.78 -4.33 1.02
C CYS A 43 -7.36 -2.91 1.16
N ARG A 44 -8.54 -2.79 1.80
CA ARG A 44 -9.20 -1.50 1.99
C ARG A 44 -8.49 -0.72 3.11
N VAL A 45 -8.06 0.49 2.78
CA VAL A 45 -7.37 1.45 3.67
C VAL A 45 -8.21 2.68 3.97
#